data_AF-A0A0Q9K5R0-F1
#
_entry.id   AF-A0A0Q9K5R0-F1
#
_cell.length_a   1.000
_cell.length_b   1.000
_cell.length_c   1.000
_cell.angle_alpha   90.00
_cell.angle_beta   90.00
_cell.angle_gamma   90.00
#
_symmetry.space_group_name_H-M   'P 1'
#
loop_
_entity.id
_entity.type
_entity.pdbx_description
1 polymer ?
#
loop_
_entity_poly.entity_id
_entity_poly.type
_entity_poly.pdbx_seq_one_letter_code
_entity_poly.pdbx_strand_id
1 'polypeptide(L)'
;MPMGYLKRKELREKMMPVIVKSLEDEGYKLLSKTYTNNSTHMVSECPRGHEYTFTWNGWNGGKRCRHCWIEDSRLTQEQVALRLSEDGCELLGEYTGCEKPFKYKCNCGNVSSIRLHDWQKGVRCSRCAGHKARLTMRENRKKEIMEFFSRVE
;
A
#
# COMPACT_ATOMS: atom_id res chain seq x y z
N MET A 1 -36.68 27.30 24.54
CA MET A 1 -35.34 27.69 24.02
C MET A 1 -34.43 26.45 24.05
N PRO A 2 -33.76 26.07 22.95
CA PRO A 2 -33.17 24.74 22.80
C PRO A 2 -31.81 24.59 23.53
N MET A 3 -31.84 23.91 24.68
CA MET A 3 -30.73 23.49 25.55
C MET A 3 -29.76 22.46 24.91
N GLY A 4 -29.67 22.39 23.59
CA GLY A 4 -28.87 21.39 22.86
C GLY A 4 -27.50 21.90 22.37
N TYR A 5 -27.33 23.22 22.22
CA TYR A 5 -26.15 23.82 21.57
C TYR A 5 -24.95 24.01 22.51
N LEU A 6 -25.20 24.36 23.78
CA LEU A 6 -24.14 24.64 24.77
C LEU A 6 -23.35 23.38 25.15
N LYS A 7 -24.01 22.22 25.26
CA LYS A 7 -23.36 20.93 25.59
C LYS A 7 -22.27 20.51 24.61
N ARG A 8 -22.38 20.88 23.32
CA ARG A 8 -21.43 20.47 22.26
C ARG A 8 -20.11 21.24 22.30
N LYS A 9 -20.10 22.48 22.79
CA LYS A 9 -18.88 23.29 22.88
C LYS A 9 -17.99 22.80 24.03
N GLU A 10 -18.58 22.55 25.19
CA GLU A 10 -17.89 22.01 26.37
C GLU A 10 -17.32 20.60 26.14
N LEU A 11 -18.04 19.76 25.38
CA LEU A 11 -17.54 18.44 24.96
C LEU A 11 -16.33 18.52 24.02
N ARG A 12 -16.22 19.59 23.20
CA ARG A 12 -15.08 19.78 22.28
C ARG A 12 -13.82 20.26 23.01
N GLU A 13 -13.97 21.13 24.01
CA GLU A 13 -12.85 21.58 24.85
C GLU A 13 -12.25 20.43 25.67
N LYS A 14 -13.09 19.49 26.14
CA LYS A 14 -12.63 18.27 26.82
C LYS A 14 -11.98 17.25 25.89
N MET A 15 -12.28 17.28 24.58
CA MET A 15 -11.68 16.36 23.62
C MET A 15 -10.23 16.76 23.32
N MET A 16 -9.92 18.06 23.33
CA MET A 16 -8.60 18.56 23.00
C MET A 16 -7.46 17.91 23.84
N PRO A 17 -7.52 17.91 25.19
CA PRO A 17 -6.48 17.27 26.01
C PRO A 17 -6.40 15.76 25.80
N VAL A 18 -7.50 15.09 25.44
CA VAL A 18 -7.48 13.66 25.10
C VAL A 18 -6.65 13.42 23.83
N ILE A 19 -6.85 14.26 22.81
CA ILE A 19 -6.11 14.19 21.55
C ILE A 19 -4.61 14.43 21.79
N VAL A 20 -4.26 15.46 22.56
CA VAL A 20 -2.86 15.77 22.89
C VAL A 20 -2.22 14.61 23.62
N LYS A 21 -2.87 14.07 24.66
CA LYS A 21 -2.35 12.93 25.42
C LYS A 21 -2.11 11.70 24.53
N SER A 22 -3.06 11.35 23.67
CA SER A 22 -2.90 10.22 22.74
C SER A 22 -1.78 10.42 21.72
N LEU A 23 -1.49 11.67 21.32
CA LEU A 23 -0.38 11.98 20.43
C LEU A 23 0.95 11.87 21.19
N GLU A 24 1.04 12.42 22.39
CA GLU A 24 2.23 12.38 23.25
C GLU A 24 2.62 10.95 23.64
N ASP A 25 1.63 10.10 23.96
CA ASP A 25 1.84 8.67 24.25
C ASP A 25 2.54 7.93 23.08
N GLU A 26 2.36 8.42 21.84
CA GLU A 26 3.01 7.88 20.63
C GLU A 26 4.19 8.74 20.14
N GLY A 27 4.55 9.80 20.86
CA GLY A 27 5.65 10.71 20.53
C GLY A 27 5.35 11.75 19.45
N TYR A 28 4.08 11.96 19.09
CA TYR A 28 3.63 12.97 18.14
C TYR A 28 3.34 14.30 18.82
N LYS A 29 3.61 15.41 18.12
CA LYS A 29 3.32 16.77 18.62
C LYS A 29 2.18 17.39 17.83
N LEU A 30 1.19 17.94 18.51
CA LEU A 30 0.10 18.64 17.85
C LEU A 30 0.45 20.11 17.60
N LEU A 31 0.30 20.57 16.36
CA LEU A 31 0.51 21.97 15.97
C LEU A 31 -0.82 22.75 15.86
N SER A 32 -1.95 22.05 15.67
CA SER A 32 -3.27 22.67 15.57
C SER A 32 -3.78 23.16 16.94
N LYS A 33 -4.31 24.39 16.98
CA LYS A 33 -4.85 25.02 18.20
C LYS A 33 -6.36 24.86 18.37
N THR A 34 -7.08 24.40 17.34
CA THR A 34 -8.55 24.36 17.35
C THR A 34 -9.09 23.01 16.86
N TYR A 35 -10.08 22.48 17.59
CA TYR A 35 -10.78 21.24 17.26
C TYR A 35 -12.29 21.49 17.12
N THR A 36 -12.84 21.26 15.92
CA THR A 36 -14.26 21.52 15.64
C THR A 36 -15.08 20.23 15.64
N ASN A 37 -14.60 19.18 14.98
CA ASN A 37 -15.26 17.87 14.87
C ASN A 37 -14.27 16.74 14.53
N ASN A 38 -14.74 15.49 14.55
CA ASN A 38 -13.90 14.30 14.28
C ASN A 38 -13.33 14.26 12.84
N SER A 39 -13.91 15.02 11.92
CA SER A 39 -13.48 15.15 10.53
C SER A 39 -12.61 16.39 10.29
N THR A 40 -12.30 17.16 11.34
CA THR A 40 -11.49 18.37 11.23
C THR A 40 -10.06 17.94 10.96
N HIS A 41 -9.45 18.52 9.94
CA HIS A 41 -8.05 18.33 9.65
C HIS A 41 -7.21 19.08 10.69
N MET A 42 -6.37 18.33 11.39
CA MET A 42 -5.40 18.83 12.36
C MET A 42 -4.00 18.56 11.83
N VAL A 43 -3.07 19.46 12.14
CA VAL A 43 -1.66 19.32 11.79
C VAL A 43 -0.91 18.75 12.99
N SER A 44 -0.15 17.69 12.78
CA SER A 44 0.81 17.17 13.76
C SER A 44 2.19 16.96 13.15
N GLU A 45 3.19 16.99 14.02
CA GLU A 45 4.57 16.63 13.73
C GLU A 45 4.83 15.21 14.26
N CYS A 46 5.31 14.32 13.38
CA CYS A 46 5.72 12.97 13.73
C CYS A 46 7.09 12.96 14.43
N PRO A 47 7.43 11.94 15.24
CA PRO A 47 8.79 11.76 15.79
C PRO A 47 9.93 11.77 14.76
N ARG A 48 9.63 11.49 13.47
CA ARG A 48 10.59 11.63 12.36
C ARG A 48 10.73 13.06 11.81
N GLY A 49 10.03 14.05 12.39
CA GLY A 49 10.03 15.45 11.93
C GLY A 49 9.11 15.74 10.75
N HIS A 50 8.20 14.82 10.40
CA HIS A 50 7.23 15.06 9.33
C HIS A 50 6.02 15.83 9.82
N GLU A 51 5.78 17.02 9.26
CA GLU A 51 4.52 17.72 9.40
C GLU A 51 3.47 17.12 8.46
N TYR A 52 2.34 16.67 9.02
CA TYR A 52 1.26 16.11 8.21
C TYR A 52 -0.11 16.41 8.78
N THR A 53 -1.10 16.39 7.89
CA THR A 53 -2.50 16.58 8.25
C THR A 53 -3.18 15.24 8.51
N PHE A 54 -3.98 15.19 9.57
CA PHE A 54 -4.76 14.02 9.93
C PHE A 54 -6.14 14.44 10.47
N THR A 55 -7.05 13.48 10.59
CA THR A 55 -8.35 13.67 11.24
C THR A 55 -8.44 12.75 12.44
N TRP A 56 -9.21 13.14 13.47
CA TRP A 56 -9.37 12.30 14.67
C TRP A 56 -9.94 10.92 14.33
N ASN A 57 -10.89 10.84 13.39
CA ASN A 57 -11.40 9.56 12.91
C ASN A 57 -10.31 8.69 12.26
N GLY A 58 -9.40 9.30 11.49
CA GLY A 58 -8.25 8.61 10.91
C GLY A 58 -7.27 8.12 11.97
N TRP A 59 -6.96 8.95 12.96
CA TRP A 59 -6.09 8.62 14.08
C TRP A 59 -6.62 7.44 14.90
N ASN A 60 -7.90 7.50 15.27
CA ASN A 60 -8.59 6.44 16.01
C ASN A 60 -8.71 5.14 15.19
N GLY A 61 -8.75 5.24 13.86
CA GLY A 61 -8.66 4.10 12.95
C GLY A 61 -7.24 3.53 12.76
N GLY A 62 -6.25 3.97 13.55
CA GLY A 62 -4.88 3.47 13.48
C GLY A 62 -4.01 4.10 12.37
N LYS A 63 -4.50 5.13 11.67
CA LYS A 63 -3.69 5.83 10.66
C LYS A 63 -2.66 6.71 11.37
N ARG A 64 -1.43 6.68 10.87
CA ARG A 64 -0.28 7.46 11.35
C ARG A 64 0.27 8.34 10.24
N CYS A 65 1.46 8.91 10.47
CA CYS A 65 2.09 9.77 9.49
C CYS A 65 2.19 9.08 8.12
N ARG A 66 1.58 9.72 7.11
CA ARG A 66 1.57 9.21 5.74
C ARG A 66 2.98 9.22 5.13
N HIS A 67 3.78 10.23 5.43
CA HIS A 67 5.16 10.33 4.93
C HIS A 67 6.00 9.17 5.45
N CYS A 68 5.94 8.94 6.75
CA CYS A 68 6.55 7.80 7.42
C CYS A 68 6.18 6.47 6.76
N TRP A 69 4.88 6.24 6.51
CA TRP A 69 4.42 5.02 5.86
C TRP A 69 4.94 4.88 4.44
N ILE A 70 4.98 5.98 3.66
CA ILE A 70 5.51 5.97 2.29
C ILE A 70 7.00 5.63 2.29
N GLU A 71 7.79 6.25 3.16
CA GLU A 71 9.23 5.98 3.26
C GLU A 71 9.50 4.52 3.60
N ASP A 72 8.82 3.98 4.61
CA ASP A 72 8.98 2.57 5.01
C ASP A 72 8.42 1.61 3.95
N SER A 73 7.46 2.06 3.15
CA SER A 73 6.89 1.26 2.04
C SER A 73 7.76 1.25 0.79
N ARG A 74 8.76 2.14 0.67
CA ARG A 74 9.69 2.11 -0.46
C ARG A 74 10.67 0.97 -0.25
N LEU A 75 10.54 -0.08 -1.06
CA LEU A 75 11.55 -1.14 -1.06
C LEU A 75 12.91 -0.57 -1.49
N THR A 76 13.96 -0.98 -0.79
CA THR A 76 15.34 -0.70 -1.21
C THR A 76 15.77 -1.66 -2.31
N GLN A 77 16.82 -1.30 -3.05
CA GLN A 77 17.40 -2.17 -4.07
C GLN A 77 17.77 -3.55 -3.52
N GLU A 78 18.31 -3.61 -2.30
CA GLU A 78 18.70 -4.85 -1.62
C GLU A 78 17.50 -5.76 -1.36
N GLN A 79 16.39 -5.18 -0.85
CA GLN A 79 15.16 -5.94 -0.62
C GLN A 79 14.57 -6.48 -1.93
N VAL A 80 14.66 -5.70 -3.02
CA VAL A 80 14.22 -6.15 -4.35
C VAL A 80 15.11 -7.29 -4.85
N ALA A 81 16.43 -7.17 -4.70
CA ALA A 81 17.39 -8.20 -5.11
C ALA A 81 17.20 -9.51 -4.35
N LEU A 82 16.95 -9.45 -3.03
CA LEU A 82 16.66 -10.62 -2.22
C LEU A 82 15.41 -11.35 -2.70
N ARG A 83 14.29 -10.62 -2.88
CA ARG A 83 13.02 -11.20 -3.35
C ARG A 83 13.14 -11.79 -4.75
N LEU A 84 13.89 -11.14 -5.65
CA LEU A 84 14.17 -11.69 -6.97
C LEU A 84 14.94 -13.01 -6.86
N SER A 85 15.93 -13.07 -5.98
CA SER A 85 16.76 -14.25 -5.78
C SER A 85 15.97 -15.45 -5.23
N GLU A 86 15.00 -15.21 -4.34
CA GLU A 86 14.08 -16.25 -3.83
C GLU A 86 13.24 -16.89 -4.97
N ASP A 87 12.88 -16.11 -5.98
CA ASP A 87 12.18 -16.54 -7.20
C ASP A 87 13.12 -17.07 -8.31
N GLY A 88 14.43 -17.19 -8.04
CA GLY A 88 15.43 -17.60 -9.03
C GLY A 88 15.68 -16.57 -10.13
N CYS A 89 15.45 -15.30 -9.84
CA CYS A 89 15.68 -14.18 -10.76
C CYS A 89 16.87 -13.32 -10.28
N GLU A 90 17.68 -12.82 -11.21
CA GLU A 90 18.84 -11.97 -10.90
C GLU A 90 18.58 -10.52 -11.35
N LEU A 91 18.85 -9.55 -10.48
CA LEU A 91 18.74 -8.13 -10.80
C LEU A 91 19.99 -7.68 -11.61
N LEU A 92 19.78 -7.14 -12.82
CA LEU A 92 20.87 -6.71 -13.71
C LEU A 92 21.00 -5.18 -13.83
N GLY A 93 20.01 -4.43 -13.36
CA GLY A 93 20.02 -2.96 -13.42
C GLY A 93 19.65 -2.31 -12.09
N GLU A 94 19.88 -1.01 -12.00
CA GLU A 94 19.59 -0.24 -10.78
C GLU A 94 18.07 -0.08 -10.57
N TYR A 95 17.65 -0.25 -9.31
CA TYR A 95 16.26 -0.04 -8.92
C TYR A 95 16.07 1.42 -8.48
N THR A 96 15.51 2.24 -9.37
CA THR A 96 15.24 3.66 -9.13
C THR A 96 13.80 3.94 -8.67
N GLY A 97 13.06 2.90 -8.26
CA GLY A 97 11.69 3.01 -7.72
C GLY A 97 10.66 2.08 -8.39
N CYS A 98 9.45 2.05 -7.84
CA CYS A 98 8.39 1.10 -8.22
C CYS A 98 7.71 1.41 -9.57
N GLU A 99 7.79 2.66 -10.04
CA GLU A 99 7.22 3.09 -11.33
C GLU A 99 8.13 2.78 -12.52
N LYS A 100 9.45 2.77 -12.30
CA LYS A 100 10.43 2.56 -13.36
C LYS A 100 10.67 1.07 -13.59
N PRO A 101 10.67 0.60 -14.85
CA PRO A 101 11.04 -0.77 -15.14
C PRO A 101 12.54 -0.97 -14.88
N PHE A 102 12.89 -2.08 -14.25
CA PHE A 102 14.28 -2.49 -14.06
C PHE A 102 14.59 -3.70 -14.94
N LYS A 103 15.86 -3.85 -15.31
CA LYS A 103 16.34 -5.02 -16.05
C LYS A 103 16.63 -6.15 -15.08
N TYR A 104 16.14 -7.34 -15.40
CA TYR A 104 16.38 -8.55 -14.61
C TYR A 104 16.53 -9.76 -15.53
N LYS A 105 17.22 -10.77 -15.03
CA LYS A 105 17.32 -12.09 -15.64
C LYS A 105 16.33 -12.99 -14.92
N CYS A 106 15.37 -13.52 -15.66
CA CYS A 106 14.37 -14.41 -15.10
C CYS A 106 14.96 -15.83 -14.94
N ASN A 107 14.36 -16.66 -14.07
CA ASN A 107 14.67 -18.09 -13.94
C ASN A 107 14.63 -18.84 -15.30
N CYS A 108 13.90 -18.32 -16.28
CA CYS A 108 13.86 -18.82 -17.66
C CYS A 108 15.16 -18.60 -18.47
N GLY A 109 16.17 -17.92 -17.89
CA GLY A 109 17.40 -17.47 -18.55
C GLY A 109 17.23 -16.23 -19.44
N ASN A 110 16.01 -15.74 -19.64
CA ASN A 110 15.75 -14.56 -20.48
C ASN A 110 15.97 -13.27 -19.69
N VAL A 111 16.65 -12.31 -20.33
CA VAL A 111 16.75 -10.94 -19.83
C VAL A 111 15.49 -10.18 -20.23
N SER A 112 14.87 -9.51 -19.28
CA SER A 112 13.63 -8.75 -19.51
C SER A 112 13.60 -7.51 -18.63
N SER A 113 12.73 -6.56 -18.99
CA SER A 113 12.46 -5.37 -18.20
C SER A 113 11.04 -5.42 -17.67
N ILE A 114 10.86 -5.24 -16.36
CA ILE A 114 9.55 -5.27 -15.71
C ILE A 114 9.47 -4.22 -14.60
N ARG A 115 8.27 -3.75 -14.30
CA ARG A 115 8.01 -2.94 -13.11
C ARG A 115 7.86 -3.84 -11.88
N LEU A 116 8.25 -3.35 -10.71
CA LEU A 116 8.19 -4.15 -9.48
C LEU A 116 6.76 -4.61 -9.16
N HIS A 117 5.76 -3.75 -9.38
CA HIS A 117 4.36 -4.09 -9.10
C HIS A 117 3.82 -5.21 -10.02
N ASP A 118 4.24 -5.24 -11.28
CA ASP A 118 3.84 -6.30 -12.23
C ASP A 118 4.51 -7.62 -11.86
N TRP A 119 5.78 -7.56 -11.44
CA TRP A 119 6.49 -8.72 -10.93
C TRP A 119 5.85 -9.28 -9.66
N GLN A 120 5.44 -8.43 -8.71
CA GLN A 120 4.72 -8.85 -7.50
C GLN A 120 3.36 -9.51 -7.80
N LYS A 121 2.69 -9.13 -8.90
CA LYS A 121 1.46 -9.79 -9.38
C LYS A 121 1.71 -11.17 -10.01
N GLY A 122 2.97 -11.62 -10.09
CA GLY A 122 3.34 -12.89 -10.70
C GLY A 122 3.59 -12.80 -12.21
N VAL A 123 3.67 -11.60 -12.79
CA VAL A 123 4.11 -11.43 -14.18
C VAL A 123 5.63 -11.70 -14.23
N ARG A 124 6.06 -12.40 -15.27
CA ARG A 124 7.45 -12.83 -15.48
C ARG A 124 7.88 -12.51 -16.92
N CYS A 125 9.00 -13.07 -17.38
CA CYS A 125 9.54 -12.88 -18.72
C CYS A 125 8.45 -13.15 -19.79
N SER A 126 8.47 -12.44 -20.92
CA SER A 126 7.49 -12.61 -22.01
C SER A 126 7.37 -14.07 -22.47
N ARG A 127 8.49 -14.80 -22.44
CA ARG A 127 8.54 -16.25 -22.70
C ARG A 127 7.73 -17.06 -21.69
N CYS A 128 7.90 -16.82 -20.39
CA CYS A 128 7.11 -17.46 -19.33
C CYS A 128 5.63 -17.06 -19.39
N ALA A 129 5.36 -15.78 -19.66
CA ALA A 129 4.00 -15.28 -19.81
C ALA A 129 3.28 -15.97 -20.99
N GLY A 130 3.94 -16.09 -22.14
CA GLY A 130 3.43 -16.80 -23.31
C GLY A 130 3.20 -18.29 -23.06
N HIS A 131 4.12 -18.95 -22.34
CA HIS A 131 3.95 -20.36 -21.96
C HIS A 131 2.71 -20.56 -21.07
N LYS A 132 2.54 -19.72 -20.05
CA LYS A 132 1.38 -19.76 -19.16
C LYS A 132 0.06 -19.55 -19.92
N ALA A 133 0.03 -18.56 -20.82
CA ALA A 133 -1.15 -18.27 -21.65
C ALA A 133 -1.56 -19.48 -22.51
N ARG A 134 -0.59 -20.17 -23.13
CA ARG A 134 -0.87 -21.37 -23.95
C ARG A 134 -1.44 -22.51 -23.12
N LEU A 135 -0.94 -22.72 -21.90
CA LEU A 135 -1.47 -23.74 -20.99
C LEU A 135 -2.91 -23.44 -20.60
N THR A 136 -3.20 -22.20 -20.19
CA THR A 136 -4.56 -21.79 -19.81
C THR A 136 -5.54 -21.91 -20.98
N MET A 137 -5.13 -21.56 -22.21
CA MET A 137 -5.96 -21.73 -23.40
C MET A 137 -6.26 -23.21 -23.68
N ARG A 138 -5.26 -24.09 -23.51
CA ARG A 138 -5.45 -25.53 -23.67
C ARG A 138 -6.42 -26.11 -22.64
N GLU A 139 -6.34 -25.67 -21.39
CA GLU A 139 -7.27 -26.08 -20.32
C GLU A 139 -8.69 -25.59 -20.57
N ASN A 140 -8.86 -24.33 -20.97
CA ASN A 140 -10.17 -23.77 -21.30
C ASN A 140 -10.80 -24.52 -22.46
N ARG A 141 -10.05 -24.79 -23.53
CA ARG A 141 -10.53 -25.60 -24.66
C ARG A 141 -10.94 -27.01 -24.22
N LYS A 142 -10.20 -27.63 -23.30
CA LYS A 142 -10.56 -28.95 -22.74
C LYS A 142 -11.87 -28.89 -21.95
N LYS A 143 -12.09 -27.83 -21.17
CA LYS A 143 -13.34 -27.61 -20.43
C LYS A 143 -14.51 -27.37 -21.38
N GLU A 144 -14.35 -26.53 -22.40
CA GLU A 144 -15.39 -26.29 -23.41
C GLU A 144 -15.80 -27.58 -24.13
N ILE A 145 -14.83 -28.42 -24.48
CA ILE A 145 -15.09 -29.72 -25.11
C ILE A 145 -15.84 -30.66 -24.14
N MET A 146 -15.39 -30.78 -22.88
CA MET A 146 -16.09 -31.59 -21.87
C MET A 146 -17.52 -31.09 -21.63
N GLU A 147 -17.70 -29.78 -21.54
CA GLU A 147 -19.00 -29.15 -21.33
C GLU A 147 -19.93 -29.41 -22.52
N PHE A 148 -19.41 -29.34 -23.76
CA PHE A 148 -20.16 -29.71 -24.95
C PHE A 148 -20.65 -31.16 -24.88
N PHE A 149 -19.78 -32.12 -24.58
CA PHE A 149 -20.19 -33.53 -24.48
C PHE A 149 -21.24 -33.77 -23.38
N SER A 150 -21.12 -33.09 -22.24
CA SER A 150 -22.09 -33.21 -21.14
C SER A 150 -23.49 -32.66 -21.44
N ARG A 151 -23.65 -31.86 -22.49
CA ARG A 151 -24.93 -31.27 -22.91
C ARG A 151 -25.63 -32.07 -24.02
N VAL A 152 -24.92 -32.99 -24.65
CA VAL A 152 -25.38 -33.75 -25.82
C VAL A 152 -25.73 -35.20 -25.44
N GLU A 153 -25.27 -35.68 -24.27
CA GLU A 153 -25.79 -36.87 -23.57
C GLU A 153 -27.09 -36.55 -22.81
#